data_AF-A0A2U3L0G1-F1
#
_entry.id   AF-A0A2U3L0G1-F1
#
_cell.length_a   1.000
_cell.length_b   1.000
_cell.length_c   1.000
_cell.angle_alpha   90.00
_cell.angle_beta   90.00
_cell.angle_gamma   90.00
#
_symmetry.space_group_name_H-M   'P 1'
#
loop_
_entity.id
_entity.type
_entity.pdbx_description
1 polymer ?
#
loop_
_entity_poly.entity_id
_entity_poly.type
_entity_poly.pdbx_seq_one_letter_code
_entity_poly.pdbx_strand_id
1 'polypeptide(L)'
;MPPTRARRSPSLSPTRRASKDLGVVNTLIDNFLDGRQACCLAYSRPFNVIYFASDAGGGLSAGLEPGGSGSASNSQCTVNASSSSVSASGNTHTLGMNLSFTAAFKGNLVVYLAAGDSTGATSGWQALGTMTLQWC
;
A
#
# COMPACT_ATOMS: atom_id res chain seq x y z
N MET A 1 19.67 25.49 -49.90
CA MET A 1 18.63 24.46 -49.61
C MET A 1 19.23 23.41 -48.68
N PRO A 2 18.91 23.40 -47.38
CA PRO A 2 19.22 22.30 -46.47
C PRO A 2 17.98 21.39 -46.25
N PRO A 3 18.16 20.10 -45.92
CA PRO A 3 17.07 19.13 -45.93
C PRO A 3 16.20 19.18 -44.66
N THR A 4 14.90 18.99 -44.85
CA THR A 4 13.84 18.93 -43.85
C THR A 4 14.02 17.71 -42.94
N ARG A 5 14.45 17.91 -41.69
CA ARG A 5 14.56 16.85 -40.68
C ARG A 5 13.16 16.50 -40.15
N ALA A 6 12.72 15.28 -40.45
CA ALA A 6 11.45 14.72 -39.98
C ALA A 6 11.37 14.71 -38.44
N ARG A 7 10.54 15.59 -37.87
CA ARG A 7 10.17 15.58 -36.45
C ARG A 7 9.14 14.49 -36.22
N ARG A 8 9.56 13.23 -36.11
CA ARG A 8 8.75 12.22 -35.40
C ARG A 8 9.12 12.29 -33.94
N SER A 9 8.51 13.24 -33.24
CA SER A 9 8.33 13.11 -31.79
C SER A 9 7.28 12.02 -31.60
N PRO A 10 7.59 10.83 -31.05
CA PRO A 10 6.54 9.98 -30.55
C PRO A 10 5.97 10.70 -29.33
N SER A 11 4.92 11.49 -29.50
CA SER A 11 4.12 11.89 -28.35
C SER A 11 3.40 10.63 -27.89
N LEU A 12 4.01 9.90 -26.96
CA LEU A 12 3.25 9.09 -26.04
C LEU A 12 2.31 10.08 -25.34
N SER A 13 1.07 10.13 -25.83
CA SER A 13 -0.02 10.79 -25.14
C SER A 13 0.04 10.30 -23.70
N PRO A 14 0.31 11.17 -22.72
CA PRO A 14 0.12 10.77 -21.36
C PRO A 14 -1.38 10.70 -21.21
N THR A 15 -1.97 9.52 -21.40
CA THR A 15 -3.07 9.11 -20.55
C THR A 15 -2.48 8.95 -19.14
N ARG A 16 -1.97 10.05 -18.58
CA ARG A 16 -1.80 10.24 -17.15
C ARG A 16 -3.22 10.15 -16.63
N ARG A 17 -3.74 8.94 -16.42
CA ARG A 17 -4.72 8.73 -15.37
C ARG A 17 -4.09 9.37 -14.16
N ALA A 18 -4.65 10.51 -13.76
CA ALA A 18 -4.12 11.23 -12.63
C ALA A 18 -4.17 10.28 -11.44
N SER A 19 -3.18 10.34 -10.56
CA SER A 19 -3.16 9.58 -9.29
C SER A 19 -4.36 9.90 -8.37
N LYS A 20 -5.28 10.77 -8.84
CA LYS A 20 -6.56 11.11 -8.21
C LYS A 20 -7.56 9.95 -8.25
N ASP A 21 -7.37 8.99 -9.13
CA ASP A 21 -8.25 7.83 -9.21
C ASP A 21 -7.83 6.71 -8.24
N LEU A 22 -6.74 6.89 -7.46
CA LEU A 22 -6.34 5.92 -6.44
C LEU A 22 -7.52 5.67 -5.49
N GLY A 23 -8.02 4.43 -5.51
CA GLY A 23 -9.14 3.97 -4.72
C GLY A 23 -8.67 3.27 -3.46
N VAL A 24 -8.03 2.11 -3.62
CA VAL A 24 -7.56 1.29 -2.51
C VAL A 24 -6.08 0.94 -2.70
N VAL A 25 -5.32 0.97 -1.62
CA VAL A 25 -3.95 0.47 -1.54
C VAL A 25 -3.91 -0.68 -0.56
N ASN A 26 -3.66 -1.88 -1.05
CA ASN A 26 -3.42 -3.06 -0.23
C ASN A 26 -1.93 -3.20 0.02
N THR A 27 -1.56 -3.37 1.28
CA THR A 27 -0.19 -3.71 1.69
C THR A 27 -0.23 -5.04 2.42
N LEU A 28 0.68 -5.94 2.06
CA LEU A 28 0.84 -7.26 2.64
C LEU A 28 2.30 -7.42 2.99
N ILE A 29 2.59 -7.67 4.26
CA ILE A 29 3.94 -7.99 4.72
C ILE A 29 3.92 -9.43 5.20
N ASP A 30 4.65 -10.28 4.48
CA ASP A 30 4.88 -11.68 4.82
C ASP A 30 6.08 -12.24 4.04
N ASN A 31 6.52 -13.46 4.31
CA ASN A 31 7.61 -14.12 3.60
C ASN A 31 7.27 -14.47 2.13
N PHE A 32 6.00 -14.65 1.78
CA PHE A 32 5.49 -14.78 0.41
C PHE A 32 4.11 -14.09 0.29
N LEU A 33 3.55 -14.04 -0.93
CA LEU A 33 2.26 -13.38 -1.17
C LEU A 33 1.08 -14.24 -0.64
N ASP A 34 0.88 -14.24 0.68
CA ASP A 34 -0.26 -14.89 1.35
C ASP A 34 -0.96 -13.91 2.31
N GLY A 35 -2.29 -13.92 2.29
CA GLY A 35 -3.10 -13.08 3.16
C GLY A 35 -3.37 -13.69 4.54
N ARG A 36 -3.01 -14.96 4.74
CA ARG A 36 -3.21 -15.70 5.99
C ARG A 36 -1.98 -15.51 6.88
N GLN A 37 -2.21 -15.27 8.16
CA GLN A 37 -1.12 -15.08 9.14
C GLN A 37 -0.10 -14.01 8.69
N ALA A 38 -0.56 -13.01 7.94
CA ALA A 38 0.27 -11.95 7.37
C ALA A 38 -0.13 -10.59 7.93
N CYS A 39 0.76 -9.62 7.84
CA CYS A 39 0.43 -8.24 8.15
C CYS A 39 -0.22 -7.58 6.93
N CYS A 40 -1.53 -7.78 6.79
CA CYS A 40 -2.32 -7.29 5.67
C CYS A 40 -3.18 -6.08 6.07
N LEU A 41 -3.10 -5.01 5.28
CA LEU A 41 -3.88 -3.80 5.45
C LEU A 41 -4.37 -3.27 4.10
N ALA A 42 -5.47 -2.53 4.12
CA ALA A 42 -6.07 -1.90 2.96
C ALA A 42 -6.38 -0.44 3.30
N TYR A 43 -5.65 0.49 2.69
CA TYR A 43 -5.94 1.91 2.79
C TYR A 43 -6.90 2.34 1.68
N SER A 44 -8.09 2.81 2.06
CA SER A 44 -9.06 3.40 1.15
C SER A 44 -8.87 4.92 1.11
N ARG A 45 -8.39 5.42 -0.03
CA ARG A 45 -8.17 6.84 -0.28
C ARG A 45 -9.47 7.67 -0.32
N PRO A 46 -10.58 7.26 -0.96
CA PRO A 46 -11.79 8.09 -1.04
C PRO A 46 -12.45 8.29 0.32
N PHE A 47 -12.33 7.32 1.23
CA PHE A 47 -12.84 7.42 2.60
C PHE A 47 -11.78 7.87 3.61
N ASN A 48 -10.50 7.91 3.21
CA ASN A 48 -9.35 8.17 4.07
C ASN A 48 -9.29 7.22 5.29
N VAL A 49 -9.48 5.92 5.06
CA VAL A 49 -9.58 4.91 6.12
C VAL A 49 -8.62 3.77 5.85
N ILE A 50 -7.91 3.33 6.88
CA ILE A 50 -7.11 2.11 6.91
C ILE A 50 -7.96 0.99 7.49
N TYR A 51 -8.09 -0.09 6.73
CA TYR A 51 -8.68 -1.33 7.18
C TYR A 51 -7.58 -2.37 7.40
N PHE A 52 -7.76 -3.22 8.39
CA PHE A 52 -6.81 -4.28 8.71
C PHE A 52 -7.40 -5.63 8.40
N ALA A 53 -6.68 -6.52 7.73
CA ALA A 53 -7.17 -7.86 7.51
C ALA A 53 -6.93 -8.73 8.75
N SER A 54 -7.93 -9.51 9.10
CA SER A 54 -7.84 -10.57 10.11
C SER A 54 -6.85 -11.66 9.70
N ASP A 55 -6.40 -12.46 10.67
CA ASP A 55 -5.45 -13.57 10.49
C ASP A 55 -5.88 -14.58 9.39
N ALA A 56 -7.17 -14.67 9.08
CA ALA A 56 -7.71 -15.56 8.04
C ALA A 56 -7.61 -14.99 6.61
N GLY A 57 -7.18 -13.73 6.44
CA GLY A 57 -7.06 -13.05 5.15
C GLY A 57 -8.38 -12.62 4.51
N GLY A 58 -9.52 -12.78 5.20
CA GLY A 58 -10.87 -12.66 4.63
C GLY A 58 -11.86 -11.75 5.37
N GLY A 59 -11.43 -11.02 6.40
CA GLY A 59 -12.28 -10.09 7.15
C GLY A 59 -11.52 -8.81 7.51
N LEU A 60 -12.14 -7.64 7.26
CA LEU A 60 -11.56 -6.33 7.56
C LEU A 60 -11.96 -5.85 8.96
N SER A 61 -11.04 -5.20 9.66
CA SER A 61 -11.29 -4.54 10.93
C SER A 61 -12.21 -3.32 10.79
N ALA A 62 -12.60 -2.74 11.92
CA ALA A 62 -13.09 -1.37 11.93
C ALA A 62 -12.07 -0.45 11.25
N GLY A 63 -12.59 0.53 10.51
CA GLY A 63 -11.77 1.51 9.80
C GLY A 63 -11.06 2.45 10.76
N LEU A 64 -9.76 2.66 10.53
CA LEU A 64 -8.94 3.60 11.27
C LEU A 64 -8.59 4.80 10.40
N GLU A 65 -8.80 6.01 10.91
CA GLU A 65 -8.36 7.22 10.21
C GLU A 65 -6.87 7.49 10.48
N PRO A 66 -6.02 7.65 9.45
CA PRO A 66 -4.62 8.03 9.64
C PRO A 66 -4.49 9.37 10.38
N GLY A 67 -3.71 9.39 11.46
CA GLY A 67 -3.58 10.54 12.36
C GLY A 67 -4.70 10.63 13.41
N GLY A 68 -5.70 9.75 13.35
CA GLY A 68 -6.77 9.62 14.33
C GLY A 68 -6.36 8.84 15.57
N SER A 69 -7.34 8.46 16.38
CA SER A 69 -7.13 7.62 17.56
C SER A 69 -7.43 6.15 17.27
N GLY A 70 -6.82 5.26 18.05
CA GLY A 70 -7.04 3.82 17.98
C GLY A 70 -5.94 3.04 17.27
N SER A 71 -6.07 1.72 17.35
CA SER A 71 -5.17 0.76 16.74
C SER A 71 -5.94 -0.48 16.32
N ALA A 72 -5.39 -1.20 15.34
CA ALA A 72 -5.89 -2.50 14.92
C ALA A 72 -4.73 -3.48 14.98
N SER A 73 -4.99 -4.69 15.45
CA SER A 73 -3.98 -5.73 15.58
C SER A 73 -4.50 -7.07 15.08
N ASN A 74 -3.57 -7.87 14.59
CA ASN A 74 -3.74 -9.31 14.39
C ASN A 74 -2.63 -10.05 15.15
N SER A 75 -2.51 -11.36 14.95
CA SER A 75 -1.52 -12.14 15.69
C SER A 75 -0.06 -11.85 15.26
N GLN A 76 0.16 -11.12 14.17
CA GLN A 76 1.50 -10.80 13.63
C GLN A 76 1.91 -9.34 13.81
N CYS A 77 0.98 -8.39 13.74
CA CYS A 77 1.30 -6.97 13.81
C CYS A 77 0.13 -6.11 14.31
N THR A 78 0.48 -4.94 14.82
CA THR A 78 -0.43 -3.88 15.26
C THR A 78 -0.14 -2.61 14.49
N VAL A 79 -1.16 -1.97 13.93
CA VAL A 79 -1.07 -0.64 13.34
C VAL A 79 -1.64 0.40 14.31
N ASN A 80 -0.89 1.48 14.54
CA ASN A 80 -1.35 2.64 15.32
C ASN A 80 -1.78 3.76 14.39
N ALA A 81 -3.04 4.18 14.50
CA ALA A 81 -3.61 5.23 13.65
C ALA A 81 -2.98 6.60 13.95
N SER A 82 -2.71 6.90 15.22
CA SER A 82 -2.21 8.20 15.70
C SER A 82 -0.82 8.58 15.20
N SER A 83 0.02 7.58 14.90
CA SER A 83 1.35 7.77 14.33
C SER A 83 1.42 7.38 12.86
N SER A 84 0.28 7.09 12.24
CA SER A 84 0.17 6.90 10.80
C SER A 84 -0.19 8.22 10.12
N SER A 85 0.31 8.44 8.93
CA SER A 85 0.07 9.66 8.16
C SER A 85 -0.10 9.35 6.68
N VAL A 86 -0.88 10.17 6.00
CA VAL A 86 -1.01 10.12 4.55
C VAL A 86 -0.72 11.50 4.00
N SER A 87 0.13 11.57 2.99
CA SER A 87 0.35 12.78 2.24
C SER A 87 0.23 12.49 0.75
N ALA A 88 -0.37 13.41 0.01
CA ALA A 88 -0.50 13.33 -1.43
C ALA A 88 0.13 14.58 -2.04
N SER A 89 1.11 14.42 -2.93
CA SER A 89 1.76 15.51 -3.63
C SER A 89 1.81 15.21 -5.12
N GLY A 90 1.08 16.01 -5.90
CA GLY A 90 0.93 15.80 -7.34
C GLY A 90 0.37 14.41 -7.66
N ASN A 91 1.22 13.54 -8.21
CA ASN A 91 0.87 12.17 -8.58
C ASN A 91 1.35 11.10 -7.57
N THR A 92 2.00 11.51 -6.49
CA THR A 92 2.61 10.60 -5.52
C THR A 92 1.81 10.63 -4.22
N HIS A 93 1.38 9.44 -3.77
CA HIS A 93 0.81 9.26 -2.44
C HIS A 93 1.85 8.57 -1.56
N THR A 94 2.13 9.18 -0.41
CA THR A 94 3.02 8.65 0.61
C THR A 94 2.18 8.28 1.82
N LEU A 95 2.13 6.98 2.10
CA LEU A 95 1.44 6.40 3.25
C LEU A 95 2.50 5.99 4.28
N GLY A 96 2.58 6.73 5.39
CA GLY A 96 3.41 6.39 6.53
C GLY A 96 2.59 5.61 7.54
N MET A 97 2.92 4.35 7.77
CA MET A 97 2.20 3.49 8.72
C MET A 97 3.08 3.13 9.89
N ASN A 98 2.53 3.31 11.10
CA ASN A 98 3.21 2.87 12.32
C ASN A 98 2.80 1.42 12.60
N LEU A 99 3.65 0.48 12.20
CA LEU A 99 3.47 -0.95 12.40
C LEU A 99 4.39 -1.44 13.52
N SER A 100 3.83 -2.20 14.45
CA SER A 100 4.54 -2.92 15.50
C SER A 100 4.35 -4.41 15.30
N PHE A 101 5.43 -5.17 15.10
CA PHE A 101 5.35 -6.60 14.86
C PHE A 101 5.46 -7.39 16.16
N THR A 102 4.80 -8.55 16.24
CA THR A 102 4.90 -9.46 17.38
C THR A 102 6.18 -10.29 17.30
N ALA A 103 6.67 -10.77 18.46
CA ALA A 103 7.89 -11.58 18.53
C ALA A 103 7.82 -12.89 17.73
N ALA A 104 6.60 -13.40 17.49
CA ALA A 104 6.37 -14.58 16.67
C ALA A 104 6.59 -14.31 15.18
N PHE A 105 6.42 -13.05 14.74
CA PHE A 105 6.63 -12.63 13.37
C PHE A 105 8.08 -12.19 13.16
N LYS A 106 8.88 -13.09 12.59
CA LYS A 106 10.34 -12.94 12.43
C LYS A 106 10.84 -13.61 11.16
N GLY A 107 12.07 -13.27 10.78
CA GLY A 107 12.72 -13.80 9.58
C GLY A 107 12.66 -12.82 8.41
N ASN A 108 12.90 -13.35 7.20
CA ASN A 108 12.88 -12.57 5.97
C ASN A 108 11.44 -12.37 5.51
N LEU A 109 11.04 -11.11 5.46
CA LEU A 109 9.73 -10.66 5.04
C LEU A 109 9.86 -9.83 3.76
N VAL A 110 8.82 -9.88 2.95
CA VAL A 110 8.67 -9.11 1.73
C VAL A 110 7.47 -8.20 1.91
N VAL A 111 7.63 -6.93 1.53
CA VAL A 111 6.55 -5.95 1.51
C VAL A 111 5.96 -5.97 0.11
N TYR A 112 4.73 -6.47 0.01
CA TYR A 112 3.93 -6.43 -1.19
C TYR A 112 2.94 -5.28 -1.13
N LEU A 113 2.75 -4.62 -2.26
CA LEU A 113 1.78 -3.54 -2.39
C LEU A 113 1.01 -3.69 -3.70
N ALA A 114 -0.30 -3.50 -3.61
CA ALA A 114 -1.19 -3.44 -4.76
C ALA A 114 -2.04 -2.18 -4.66
N ALA A 115 -2.05 -1.38 -5.71
CA ALA A 115 -2.91 -0.23 -5.84
C ALA A 115 -4.06 -0.55 -6.80
N GLY A 116 -5.28 -0.19 -6.42
CA GLY A 116 -6.48 -0.22 -7.23
C GLY A 116 -7.03 1.18 -7.44
N ASP A 117 -7.49 1.47 -8.64
CA ASP A 117 -8.20 2.72 -8.95
C ASP A 117 -9.73 2.55 -8.84
N SER A 118 -10.44 3.68 -8.81
CA SER A 118 -11.91 3.74 -8.76
C SER A 118 -12.59 3.21 -10.01
N THR A 119 -11.85 2.97 -11.10
CA THR A 119 -12.35 2.40 -12.36
C THR A 119 -12.15 0.89 -12.45
N GLY A 120 -11.59 0.27 -11.41
CA GLY A 120 -11.34 -1.17 -11.31
C GLY A 120 -10.00 -1.61 -11.90
N ALA A 121 -9.13 -0.69 -12.33
CA ALA A 121 -7.78 -1.06 -12.73
C ALA A 121 -6.92 -1.32 -11.49
N THR A 122 -6.02 -2.30 -11.57
CA THR A 122 -5.09 -2.65 -10.50
C THR A 122 -3.66 -2.68 -11.02
N SER A 123 -2.70 -2.28 -10.19
CA SER A 123 -1.27 -2.52 -10.45
C SER A 123 -0.88 -4.00 -10.33
N GLY A 124 -1.77 -4.83 -9.79
CA GLY A 124 -1.40 -6.13 -9.24
C GLY A 124 -0.50 -6.00 -8.00
N TRP A 125 -0.20 -7.13 -7.37
CA TRP A 125 0.74 -7.19 -6.26
C TRP A 125 2.18 -7.04 -6.76
N GLN A 126 2.89 -6.06 -6.21
CA GLN A 126 4.28 -5.75 -6.52
C GLN A 126 5.10 -5.89 -5.24
N ALA A 127 6.26 -6.55 -5.30
CA ALA A 127 7.20 -6.57 -4.19
C ALA A 127 7.97 -5.24 -4.16
N LEU A 128 7.72 -4.41 -3.15
CA LEU A 128 8.38 -3.11 -2.98
C LEU A 128 9.73 -3.20 -2.27
N GLY A 129 9.96 -4.26 -1.50
CA GLY A 129 11.22 -4.46 -0.79
C GLY A 129 11.14 -5.62 0.18
N THR A 130 12.28 -5.90 0.81
CA THR A 130 12.42 -6.95 1.82
C THR A 130 12.92 -6.36 3.13
N MET A 131 12.46 -6.91 4.24
CA MET A 131 12.95 -6.56 5.58
C MET A 131 13.24 -7.84 6.36
N THR A 132 14.18 -7.77 7.30
CA THR A 132 14.45 -8.87 8.23
C THR A 132 14.09 -8.42 9.63
N LEU A 133 13.12 -9.10 10.24
CA LEU A 133 12.81 -8.93 11.65
C LEU A 133 13.58 -9.97 12.43
N GLN A 134 14.53 -9.52 13.25
CA GLN A 134 15.25 -10.34 14.21
C GLN A 134 15.02 -9.77 15.61
N TRP A 135 14.66 -10.64 16.54
CA TRP A 135 14.55 -10.31 17.96
C TRP A 135 15.82 -10.84 18.64
N CYS A 136 16.51 -9.95 19.37
CA CYS A 136 17.76 -10.26 20.07
C CYS A 136 17.49 -11.07 21.34
#